data_AF-A0A5J4RFG4-F1
#
_entry.id   AF-A0A5J4RFG4-F1
#
_cell.length_a   1.000
_cell.length_b   1.000
_cell.length_c   1.000
_cell.angle_alpha   90.00
_cell.angle_beta   90.00
_cell.angle_gamma   90.00
#
_symmetry.space_group_name_H-M   'P 1'
#
loop_
_entity.id
_entity.type
_entity.pdbx_description
1 polymer ?
#
loop_
_entity_poly.entity_id
_entity_poly.type
_entity_poly.pdbx_seq_one_letter_code
_entity_poly.pdbx_strand_id
1 'polypeptide(L)' 'MDNFSVNYRKRVKTLRTIEPKKTSYLKFVNPSQSDIELIAIDLTAEYRGIDFEYQLFRMLPDFCPNG' A
#
# COMPACT_ATOMS: atom_id res chain seq x y z
N MET A 1 11.09 0.10 -15.50
CA MET A 1 10.78 -0.69 -14.30
C MET A 1 10.91 0.22 -13.11
N ASP A 2 9.80 0.67 -12.53
CA ASP A 2 9.87 1.65 -11.45
C ASP A 2 10.24 0.99 -10.10
N ASN A 3 11.21 1.60 -9.41
CA ASN A 3 11.62 1.20 -8.06
C ASN A 3 10.46 1.34 -7.04
N PHE A 4 9.40 2.09 -7.34
CA PHE A 4 8.24 2.24 -6.46
C PHE A 4 7.43 0.95 -6.37
N SER A 5 6.98 0.40 -7.51
CA SER A 5 6.18 -0.83 -7.54
C SER A 5 6.93 -2.04 -6.95
N VAL A 6 8.26 -2.08 -7.09
CA VAL A 6 9.10 -3.14 -6.50
C VAL A 6 9.12 -3.03 -4.97
N ASN A 7 9.36 -1.84 -4.42
CA ASN A 7 9.39 -1.62 -2.98
C ASN A 7 8.02 -1.81 -2.33
N TYR A 8 6.97 -1.32 -2.99
CA TYR A 8 5.59 -1.56 -2.59
C TYR A 8 5.28 -3.06 -2.47
N ARG A 9 5.54 -3.85 -3.53
CA ARG A 9 5.30 -5.31 -3.51
C ARG A 9 6.09 -6.02 -2.42
N LYS A 10 7.34 -5.61 -2.18
CA LYS A 10 8.17 -6.19 -1.11
C LYS A 10 7.55 -5.93 0.27
N ARG A 11 7.04 -4.71 0.51
CA ARG A 11 6.38 -4.34 1.77
C ARG A 11 5.07 -5.05 1.97
N VAL A 12 4.22 -5.13 0.94
CA VAL A 12 2.98 -5.92 0.99
C VAL A 12 3.28 -7.37 1.37
N LYS A 13 4.32 -7.98 0.77
CA LYS A 13 4.71 -9.35 1.11
C LYS A 13 5.13 -9.49 2.57
N THR A 14 5.93 -8.56 3.09
CA THR A 14 6.36 -8.57 4.50
C THR A 14 5.17 -8.37 5.45
N LEU A 15 4.31 -7.39 5.19
CA LEU A 15 3.15 -7.12 6.04
C LEU A 15 2.18 -8.31 6.10
N ARG A 16 1.97 -9.02 4.99
CA ARG A 16 1.18 -10.26 4.96
C ARG A 16 1.78 -11.41 5.78
N THR A 17 3.09 -11.41 6.03
CA THR A 17 3.73 -12.41 6.92
C THR A 17 3.59 -12.07 8.40
N ILE A 18 3.31 -10.80 8.72
CA ILE A 18 3.14 -10.28 10.08
C ILE A 18 1.66 -10.26 10.47
N GLU A 19 0.75 -10.21 9.50
CA GLU A 19 -0.70 -10.22 9.73
C GLU A 19 -1.10 -11.47 10.55
N PRO A 20 -1.67 -11.29 11.76
CA PRO A 20 -2.18 -12.41 12.53
C PRO A 20 -3.34 -13.07 11.76
N LYS A 21 -3.43 -14.41 11.85
CA LYS A 21 -4.50 -15.21 11.24
C LYS A 21 -5.86 -14.58 11.60
N LYS A 22 -6.53 -13.95 10.62
CA LYS A 22 -7.73 -13.10 10.79
C LYS A 22 -8.71 -13.65 11.83
N THR A 23 -8.72 -13.09 13.04
CA THR A 23 -9.87 -13.15 13.95
C THR A 23 -10.84 -12.06 13.50
N SER A 24 -11.73 -12.46 12.59
CA SER A 24 -12.74 -11.62 11.95
C SER A 24 -13.81 -11.18 12.96
N TYR A 25 -13.52 -10.20 13.80
CA TYR A 25 -14.51 -9.61 14.71
C TYR A 25 -14.76 -8.11 14.49
N LEU A 26 -13.96 -7.46 13.64
CA LEU A 26 -14.14 -6.05 13.30
C LEU A 26 -14.50 -5.93 11.83
N LYS A 27 -15.81 -5.86 11.53
CA LYS A 27 -16.31 -5.43 10.23
C LYS A 27 -16.32 -3.90 10.21
N PHE A 28 -15.30 -3.30 9.64
CA PHE A 28 -15.37 -1.91 9.17
C PHE A 28 -15.66 -1.91 7.66
N VAL A 29 -16.48 -0.94 7.24
CA VAL A 29 -17.07 -0.80 5.91
C VAL A 29 -15.98 -0.62 4.84
N ASN A 30 -16.07 -1.37 3.73
CA ASN A 30 -15.10 -1.36 2.62
C ASN A 30 -14.89 0.05 2.02
N PRO A 31 -13.66 0.31 1.52
CA PRO A 31 -13.44 0.12 0.09
C PRO A 31 -12.37 -0.96 -0.17
N SER A 32 -12.58 -1.74 -1.23
CA SER A 32 -11.78 -2.90 -1.57
C SER A 32 -10.45 -2.52 -2.24
N GLN A 33 -9.41 -2.35 -1.43
CA GLN A 33 -7.97 -2.55 -1.73
C GLN A 33 -7.30 -2.61 -0.34
N SER A 34 -6.77 -3.79 0.01
CA SER A 34 -6.67 -4.26 1.42
C SER A 34 -5.96 -3.26 2.35
N ASP A 35 -6.33 -3.16 3.63
CA ASP A 35 -5.69 -2.26 4.62
C ASP A 35 -4.15 -2.34 4.59
N ILE A 36 -3.61 -3.52 4.28
CA ILE A 36 -2.18 -3.79 4.08
C ILE A 36 -1.58 -3.05 2.89
N GLU A 37 -2.32 -2.96 1.78
CA GLU A 37 -1.91 -2.23 0.58
C GLU A 37 -1.87 -0.73 0.85
N LEU A 38 -2.84 -0.20 1.61
CA LEU A 38 -2.84 1.20 2.03
C LEU A 38 -1.61 1.51 2.92
N ILE A 39 -1.36 0.69 3.94
CA ILE A 39 -0.17 0.82 4.80
C ILE A 39 1.12 0.68 3.97
N ALA A 40 1.15 -0.24 3.01
CA ALA A 40 2.33 -0.42 2.16
C ALA A 40 2.58 0.78 1.24
N ILE A 41 1.53 1.42 0.73
CA ILE A 41 1.63 2.65 -0.08
C ILE A 41 2.20 3.78 0.78
N ASP A 42 1.63 4.02 1.96
CA ASP A 42 2.03 5.07 2.89
C ASP A 42 3.51 4.96 3.28
N LEU A 43 3.92 3.79 3.75
CA LEU A 43 5.32 3.53 4.10
C LEU A 43 6.25 3.78 2.88
N THR A 44 5.81 3.39 1.68
CA THR A 44 6.63 3.53 0.46
C THR A 44 6.79 5.00 0.07
N ALA A 45 5.76 5.82 0.27
CA ALA A 45 5.80 7.26 0.06
C ALA A 45 6.81 7.92 1.00
N GLU A 46 6.75 7.62 2.29
CA GLU A 46 7.68 8.08 3.32
C GLU A 46 9.14 7.74 2.97
N TYR A 47 9.41 6.49 2.59
CA TYR A 47 10.76 6.08 2.19
C TYR A 47 11.27 6.79 0.93
N ARG A 48 10.38 7.25 0.07
CA ARG A 48 10.71 7.97 -1.15
C ARG A 48 10.79 9.49 -0.94
N GLY A 49 10.50 9.98 0.27
CA GLY A 49 10.42 11.42 0.56
C GLY A 49 9.28 12.10 -0.20
N ILE A 50 8.14 11.41 -0.34
CA ILE A 50 6.93 12.00 -0.91
C ILE A 50 6.11 12.58 0.24
N ASP A 51 6.30 13.88 0.49
CA ASP A 51 5.73 14.55 1.67
C ASP A 51 4.26 14.99 1.47
N PHE A 52 3.73 14.88 0.25
CA PHE A 52 2.38 15.32 -0.08
C PHE A 52 1.55 14.19 -0.69
N GLU A 53 0.40 13.90 -0.07
CA GLU A 53 -0.59 12.95 -0.58
C GLU A 53 -0.99 13.27 -2.03
N TYR A 54 -1.14 14.55 -2.37
CA TYR A 54 -1.45 14.99 -3.73
C TYR A 54 -0.44 14.48 -4.78
N GLN A 55 0.85 14.53 -4.44
CA GLN A 55 1.91 14.05 -5.32
C GLN A 55 1.89 12.53 -5.42
N LEU A 56 1.65 11.84 -4.30
CA LEU A 56 1.49 10.38 -4.25
C LEU A 56 0.34 9.92 -5.15
N PHE A 57 -0.87 10.49 -4.99
CA PHE A 57 -2.05 10.11 -5.78
C PHE A 57 -1.88 10.35 -7.28
N ARG A 58 -1.06 11.33 -7.69
CA ARG A 58 -0.71 11.56 -9.10
C ARG A 58 0.23 10.53 -9.67
N MET A 59 1.10 9.94 -8.85
CA MET A 59 2.06 8.93 -9.29
C MET A 59 1.53 7.50 -9.18
N LEU A 60 0.52 7.26 -8.34
CA LEU A 60 -0.06 5.92 -8.14
C LEU A 60 -0.56 5.24 -9.43
N PRO A 61 -1.24 5.92 -10.39
CA PRO A 61 -1.66 5.29 -11.64
C PRO A 61 -0.51 4.72 -12.47
N ASP A 62 0.66 5.36 -12.41
CA ASP A 62 1.87 4.91 -13.12
C ASP A 62 2.48 3.65 -12.48
N PHE A 63 2.20 3.43 -11.18
CA PHE A 63 2.74 2.31 -10.39
C PHE A 63 1.77 1.16 -10.17
N CYS A 64 0.47 1.44 -10.27
CA CYS A 64 -0.63 0.51 -10.10
C CYS A 64 -1.62 0.68 -11.27
N PRO A 65 -1.34 0.08 -12.44
CA PRO A 65 -2.10 0.34 -13.67
C PRO A 65 -3.54 -0.20 -13.69
N ASN A 66 -4.04 -0.77 -12.59
CA ASN A 66 -5.39 -1.32 -12.46
C ASN A 66 -6.09 -0.78 -11.19
N GLY A 67 -5.98 0.53 -10.93
CA GLY A 67 -6.78 1.23 -9.92
C GLY A 67 -8.21 1.45 -10.39
#